data_AF-A0ABD1HKD1-F1
#
_entry.id   AF-A0ABD1HKD1-F1
#
_cell.length_a   1.000
_cell.length_b   1.000
_cell.length_c   1.000
_cell.angle_alpha   90.00
_cell.angle_beta   90.00
_cell.angle_gamma   90.00
#
_symmetry.space_group_name_H-M   'P 1'
#
loop_
_entity.id
_entity.type
_entity.pdbx_description
1 polymer ?
#
loop_
_entity_poly.entity_id
_entity_poly.type
_entity_poly.pdbx_seq_one_letter_code
_entity_poly.pdbx_strand_id
1 'polypeptide(L)'
;METLNSTFLPKQSIPSFKIHQNSNKKPKIIKANSCFTTSHRTKDLETLKSPPTKKRRNQSFLATIFNNLDHLICTFLDPPLRPAIDPNHVLSGGLAPVSELPPTPCAVTEGSLPPCLDGAYIRNRPNPQFTPKGRPYHFLDGDGMLHAIKISQGEATFCCRYVSMHKHAAERDAGYPFVPSVFSSFTGAAASTARAALLVARVLAGQFDPANRGLGAANTSLALISGRLFALCESDLPYAVQLTAEGDLETLGRHDFGAADPISTMTAHPKIDRITGEAFAFAYNIAPPFLSFFRIDSGGKKQKNVPIFSMESFSCAHDFAVTANYAVFFDIQITANPWWILRGRPPMGRTRRRWRGWELFLDMRRTRGIYGGLRCRG
;
A
#
# COMPACT_ATOMS: atom_id res chain seq x y z
N MET A 1 -16.68 33.73 -32.52
CA MET A 1 -16.02 35.02 -32.18
C MET A 1 -15.85 35.01 -30.67
N GLU A 2 -14.68 34.90 -30.06
CA GLU A 2 -13.29 35.03 -30.50
C GLU A 2 -12.45 33.87 -29.94
N THR A 3 -11.46 33.48 -30.73
CA THR A 3 -10.45 32.45 -30.47
C THR A 3 -9.12 33.11 -30.15
N LEU A 4 -8.47 32.75 -29.03
CA LEU A 4 -7.06 33.05 -28.73
C LEU A 4 -6.42 31.79 -28.15
N ASN A 5 -5.77 30.97 -28.99
CA ASN A 5 -4.32 30.94 -29.25
C ASN A 5 -3.46 30.54 -28.03
N SER A 6 -3.13 29.25 -27.94
CA SER A 6 -2.03 28.74 -27.12
C SER A 6 -0.75 28.64 -27.97
N THR A 7 0.20 29.55 -27.75
CA THR A 7 1.56 29.45 -28.31
C THR A 7 2.57 29.63 -27.19
N PHE A 8 3.01 28.52 -26.58
CA PHE A 8 4.20 28.49 -25.72
C PHE A 8 4.81 27.08 -25.70
N LEU A 9 5.44 26.67 -26.81
CA LEU A 9 6.55 25.70 -26.84
C LEU A 9 7.40 25.97 -28.10
N PRO A 10 8.75 26.05 -28.01
CA PRO A 10 9.60 26.20 -29.19
C PRO A 10 9.58 24.93 -30.04
N LYS A 11 9.33 25.10 -31.35
CA LYS A 11 9.42 24.03 -32.35
C LYS A 11 10.89 23.64 -32.56
N GLN A 12 11.31 22.47 -32.10
CA GLN A 12 12.53 21.81 -32.58
C GLN A 12 12.18 20.89 -33.76
N SER A 13 12.91 21.05 -34.85
CA SER A 13 12.79 20.25 -36.08
C SER A 13 13.40 18.86 -35.89
N ILE A 14 12.58 17.80 -36.04
CA ILE A 14 13.03 16.41 -36.08
C ILE A 14 13.35 16.07 -37.56
N PRO A 15 14.53 15.54 -37.90
CA PRO A 15 14.81 15.10 -39.26
C PRO A 15 14.00 13.84 -39.61
N SER A 16 13.37 13.86 -40.78
CA SER A 16 12.53 12.79 -41.31
C SER A 16 13.32 11.54 -41.66
N PHE A 17 13.05 10.41 -40.99
CA PHE A 17 13.50 9.09 -41.45
C PHE A 17 12.51 8.55 -42.50
N LYS A 18 13.00 8.29 -43.72
CA LYS A 18 12.25 7.60 -44.78
C LYS A 18 12.17 6.11 -44.44
N ILE A 19 10.96 5.60 -44.23
CA ILE A 19 10.67 4.16 -44.17
C ILE A 19 10.52 3.67 -45.61
N HIS A 20 11.44 2.83 -46.07
CA HIS A 20 11.25 2.04 -47.29
C HIS A 20 10.19 0.97 -47.02
N GLN A 21 8.99 1.16 -47.58
CA GLN A 21 8.00 0.09 -47.69
C GLN A 21 8.48 -0.89 -48.76
N ASN A 22 8.78 -2.13 -48.38
CA ASN A 22 8.87 -3.24 -49.32
C ASN A 22 7.68 -4.17 -49.08
N SER A 23 6.67 -4.03 -49.94
CA SER A 23 5.47 -4.86 -49.97
C SER A 23 5.77 -6.19 -50.63
N ASN A 24 5.75 -7.28 -49.87
CA ASN A 24 5.20 -8.60 -50.23
C ASN A 24 5.79 -9.70 -49.34
N LYS A 25 5.06 -10.11 -48.30
CA LYS A 25 5.01 -11.50 -47.79
C LYS A 25 3.98 -11.60 -46.68
N LYS A 26 2.91 -12.37 -46.90
CA LYS A 26 1.94 -12.76 -45.87
C LYS A 26 2.65 -13.58 -44.77
N PRO A 27 2.39 -13.35 -43.47
CA PRO A 27 2.96 -14.19 -42.43
C PRO A 27 2.31 -15.59 -42.42
N LYS A 28 3.13 -16.63 -42.53
CA LYS A 28 2.74 -18.03 -42.32
C LYS A 28 2.66 -18.29 -40.81
N ILE A 29 1.51 -18.80 -40.36
CA ILE A 29 1.34 -19.36 -39.02
C ILE A 29 2.06 -20.71 -38.97
N ILE A 30 3.12 -20.83 -38.16
CA ILE A 30 3.79 -22.10 -37.89
C ILE A 30 3.30 -22.60 -36.53
N LYS A 31 2.53 -23.69 -36.54
CA LYS A 31 2.25 -24.52 -35.36
C LYS A 31 3.50 -25.36 -35.07
N ALA A 32 4.09 -25.22 -33.88
CA ALA A 32 5.12 -26.12 -33.42
C ALA A 32 4.48 -27.28 -32.65
N ASN A 33 4.49 -28.46 -33.27
CA ASN A 33 4.19 -29.74 -32.61
C ASN A 33 5.43 -30.22 -31.84
N SER A 34 5.14 -30.92 -30.75
CA SER A 34 6.02 -31.75 -29.94
C SER A 34 6.98 -32.62 -30.76
N CYS A 35 8.28 -32.63 -30.40
CA CYS A 35 9.10 -33.82 -30.17
C CYS A 35 10.57 -33.40 -30.02
N PHE A 36 11.18 -33.59 -28.84
CA PHE A 36 12.63 -33.72 -28.70
C PHE A 36 12.91 -34.78 -27.64
N THR A 37 13.26 -35.98 -28.11
CA THR A 37 14.14 -36.94 -27.44
C THR A 37 15.47 -36.86 -28.20
N THR A 38 16.65 -36.79 -27.60
CA THR A 38 17.25 -37.82 -26.74
C THR A 38 18.47 -37.28 -25.96
N SER A 39 18.66 -37.88 -24.77
CA SER A 39 19.94 -38.29 -24.18
C SER A 39 21.04 -37.25 -23.98
N HIS A 40 21.14 -36.72 -22.75
CA HIS A 40 22.42 -36.65 -22.03
C HIS A 40 22.20 -36.74 -20.50
N ARG A 41 22.77 -37.80 -19.91
CA ARG A 41 23.29 -37.94 -18.55
C ARG A 41 22.57 -37.17 -17.42
N THR A 42 21.65 -37.88 -16.77
CA THR A 42 21.24 -37.63 -15.38
C THR A 42 22.42 -37.82 -14.43
N LYS A 43 23.01 -36.72 -13.96
CA LYS A 43 23.67 -36.60 -12.65
C LYS A 43 23.78 -35.12 -12.32
N ASP A 44 23.36 -34.78 -11.10
CA ASP A 44 23.56 -33.50 -10.42
C ASP A 44 22.62 -32.35 -10.80
N LEU A 45 21.31 -32.58 -10.64
CA LEU A 45 20.37 -31.53 -10.28
C LEU A 45 20.21 -31.56 -8.76
N GLU A 46 21.15 -30.95 -8.04
CA GLU A 46 20.96 -30.66 -6.62
C GLU A 46 19.74 -29.74 -6.49
N THR A 47 18.65 -30.34 -6.03
CA THR A 47 17.49 -29.63 -5.50
C THR A 47 17.94 -28.47 -4.60
N LEU A 48 17.79 -27.25 -5.09
CA LEU A 48 17.82 -26.04 -4.28
C LEU A 48 16.67 -26.15 -3.28
N LYS A 49 16.99 -26.74 -2.12
CA LYS A 49 16.10 -26.89 -0.99
C LYS A 49 15.60 -25.50 -0.64
N SER A 50 14.27 -25.36 -0.62
CA SER A 50 13.61 -24.27 0.10
C SER A 50 14.30 -24.11 1.48
N PRO A 51 14.54 -22.87 1.94
CA PRO A 51 15.15 -22.65 3.24
C PRO A 51 14.38 -23.45 4.31
N PRO A 52 15.08 -24.02 5.30
CA PRO A 52 14.46 -24.94 6.24
C PRO A 52 13.28 -24.25 6.91
N THR A 53 12.09 -24.83 6.74
CA THR A 53 10.90 -24.46 7.50
C THR A 53 11.28 -24.51 8.97
N LYS A 54 11.40 -23.33 9.61
CA LYS A 54 11.54 -23.22 11.06
C LYS A 54 10.47 -24.14 11.68
N LYS A 55 10.89 -25.03 12.58
CA LYS A 55 10.02 -25.96 13.33
C LYS A 55 8.71 -25.23 13.68
N ARG A 56 7.58 -25.79 13.23
CA ARG A 56 6.23 -25.32 13.52
C ARG A 56 6.12 -25.20 15.05
N ARG A 57 6.27 -23.99 15.58
CA ARG A 57 6.19 -23.72 17.02
C ARG A 57 4.79 -24.16 17.44
N ASN A 58 4.67 -25.02 18.46
CA ASN A 58 3.38 -25.53 18.92
C ASN A 58 2.44 -24.34 19.14
N GLN A 59 1.40 -24.23 18.31
CA GLN A 59 0.40 -23.20 18.45
C GLN A 59 -0.29 -23.37 19.80
N SER A 60 -0.48 -22.27 20.52
CA SER A 60 -1.26 -22.29 21.76
C SER A 60 -2.62 -22.93 21.48
N PHE A 61 -3.11 -23.77 22.39
CA PHE A 61 -4.44 -24.40 22.31
C PHE A 61 -5.54 -23.36 22.04
N LEU A 62 -5.44 -22.17 22.64
CA LEU A 62 -6.35 -21.06 22.40
C LEU A 62 -6.28 -20.51 20.97
N ALA A 63 -5.09 -20.47 20.35
CA ALA A 63 -4.94 -20.05 18.95
C ALA A 63 -5.67 -21.01 18.02
N THR A 64 -5.58 -22.32 18.28
CA THR A 64 -6.31 -23.34 17.53
C THR A 64 -7.82 -23.17 17.65
N ILE A 65 -8.34 -22.92 18.86
CA ILE A 65 -9.76 -22.64 19.08
C ILE A 65 -10.21 -21.42 18.26
N PHE A 66 -9.49 -20.30 18.37
CA PHE A 66 -9.86 -19.09 17.65
C PHE A 66 -9.76 -19.25 16.13
N ASN A 67 -8.80 -20.02 15.62
CA ASN A 67 -8.69 -20.32 14.20
C ASN A 67 -9.88 -21.14 13.70
N ASN A 68 -10.30 -22.15 14.48
CA ASN A 68 -11.50 -22.94 14.16
C ASN A 68 -12.78 -22.09 14.19
N LEU A 69 -12.91 -21.19 15.16
CA LEU A 69 -14.03 -20.25 15.20
C LEU A 69 -14.06 -19.33 13.98
N ASP A 70 -12.91 -18.79 13.55
CA ASP A 70 -12.84 -17.98 12.33
C ASP A 70 -13.27 -18.76 11.08
N HIS A 71 -12.85 -20.02 10.97
CA HIS A 71 -13.27 -20.92 9.89
C HIS A 71 -14.79 -21.16 9.90
N LEU A 72 -15.39 -21.37 11.07
CA LEU A 72 -16.84 -21.53 11.20
C LEU A 72 -17.59 -20.26 10.77
N ILE A 73 -17.07 -19.07 11.12
CA ILE A 73 -17.64 -17.80 10.66
C ILE A 73 -17.62 -17.73 9.14
N CYS A 74 -16.47 -18.01 8.51
CA CYS A 74 -16.34 -17.97 7.05
C CYS A 74 -17.20 -19.02 6.33
N THR A 75 -17.41 -20.20 6.95
CA THR A 75 -18.15 -21.29 6.33
C THR A 75 -19.67 -21.13 6.47
N PHE A 76 -20.14 -20.67 7.64
CA PHE A 76 -21.56 -20.73 8.00
C PHE A 76 -22.25 -19.37 8.15
N LEU A 77 -21.50 -18.30 8.44
CA LEU A 77 -22.09 -16.97 8.67
C LEU A 77 -21.90 -16.02 7.49
N ASP A 78 -20.84 -16.21 6.70
CA ASP A 78 -20.64 -15.38 5.51
C ASP A 78 -21.70 -15.67 4.45
N PRO A 79 -22.26 -14.63 3.83
CA PRO A 79 -23.03 -14.82 2.62
C PRO A 79 -22.11 -15.26 1.47
N PRO A 80 -22.67 -15.84 0.39
CA PRO A 80 -21.92 -16.15 -0.81
C PRO A 80 -21.10 -14.95 -1.30
N LEU A 81 -19.82 -15.20 -1.60
CA LEU A 81 -18.90 -14.16 -2.02
C LEU A 81 -19.30 -13.61 -3.39
N ARG A 82 -19.27 -12.28 -3.52
CA ARG A 82 -19.42 -11.61 -4.82
C ARG A 82 -18.05 -11.60 -5.51
N PRO A 83 -17.99 -11.59 -6.86
CA PRO A 83 -16.71 -11.61 -7.58
C PRO A 83 -15.71 -10.51 -7.17
N ALA A 84 -16.20 -9.32 -6.78
CA ALA A 84 -15.37 -8.20 -6.36
C ALA A 84 -14.62 -8.41 -5.02
N ILE A 85 -15.00 -9.44 -4.26
CA ILE A 85 -14.40 -9.79 -2.96
C ILE A 85 -14.09 -11.28 -2.84
N ASP A 86 -14.23 -12.04 -3.92
CA ASP A 86 -13.87 -13.46 -3.95
C ASP A 86 -12.38 -13.58 -4.30
N PRO A 87 -11.56 -14.15 -3.41
CA PRO A 87 -10.13 -14.34 -3.66
C PRO A 87 -9.82 -15.06 -4.97
N ASN A 88 -10.66 -16.01 -5.42
CA ASN A 88 -10.43 -16.74 -6.67
C ASN A 88 -10.51 -15.82 -7.90
N HIS A 89 -11.29 -14.74 -7.80
CA HIS A 89 -11.41 -13.73 -8.85
C HIS A 89 -10.41 -12.59 -8.65
N VAL A 90 -10.34 -12.05 -7.42
CA VAL A 90 -9.51 -10.87 -7.09
C VAL A 90 -8.01 -11.17 -7.16
N LEU A 91 -7.59 -12.40 -6.82
CA LEU A 91 -6.18 -12.82 -6.84
C LEU A 91 -5.85 -13.67 -8.08
N SER A 92 -6.55 -13.45 -9.19
CA SER A 92 -6.27 -14.14 -10.46
C SER A 92 -5.29 -13.36 -11.34
N GLY A 93 -4.62 -14.06 -12.27
CA GLY A 93 -3.71 -13.46 -13.24
C GLY A 93 -2.57 -12.66 -12.59
N GLY A 94 -2.32 -11.44 -13.07
CA GLY A 94 -1.28 -10.55 -12.51
C GLY A 94 -1.54 -10.04 -11.09
N LEU A 95 -2.71 -10.35 -10.50
CA LEU A 95 -3.04 -10.04 -9.12
C LEU A 95 -2.76 -11.21 -8.15
N ALA A 96 -2.33 -12.36 -8.67
CA ALA A 96 -1.95 -13.49 -7.84
C ALA A 96 -0.82 -13.13 -6.86
N PRO A 97 -0.85 -13.69 -5.63
CA PRO A 97 0.21 -13.47 -4.66
C PRO A 97 1.52 -14.09 -5.14
N VAL A 98 2.61 -13.43 -4.80
CA VAL A 98 3.97 -13.93 -5.04
C VAL A 98 4.71 -14.13 -3.72
N SER A 99 5.68 -15.04 -3.71
CA SER A 99 6.58 -15.27 -2.58
C SER A 99 7.71 -14.24 -2.55
N GLU A 100 8.35 -14.09 -1.40
CA GLU A 100 9.58 -13.30 -1.29
C GLU A 100 10.69 -13.90 -2.16
N LEU A 101 11.51 -13.02 -2.72
CA LEU A 101 12.70 -13.39 -3.48
C LEU A 101 13.89 -12.64 -2.87
N PRO A 102 14.96 -13.33 -2.46
CA PRO A 102 16.19 -12.67 -2.03
C PRO A 102 16.83 -11.91 -3.21
N PRO A 103 17.83 -11.05 -2.94
CA PRO A 103 18.58 -10.37 -3.99
C PRO A 103 19.04 -11.36 -5.07
N THR A 104 18.51 -11.18 -6.27
CA THR A 104 18.71 -12.08 -7.40
C THR A 104 19.22 -11.26 -8.58
N PRO A 105 20.44 -11.55 -9.08
CA PRO A 105 20.97 -10.92 -10.27
C PRO A 105 20.04 -11.12 -11.47
N CYS A 106 19.80 -10.04 -12.22
CA CYS A 106 18.95 -10.03 -13.40
C CYS A 106 19.80 -9.77 -14.64
N ALA A 107 19.95 -10.80 -15.48
CA ALA A 107 20.62 -10.66 -16.77
C ALA A 107 19.79 -9.78 -17.72
N VAL A 108 20.46 -8.85 -18.39
CA VAL A 108 19.84 -8.00 -19.43
C VAL A 108 19.66 -8.85 -20.69
N THR A 109 18.41 -9.11 -21.08
CA THR A 109 18.11 -9.96 -22.25
C THR A 109 18.15 -9.19 -23.57
N GLU A 110 17.80 -7.90 -23.55
CA GLU A 110 17.73 -7.04 -24.73
C GLU A 110 18.23 -5.64 -24.39
N GLY A 111 18.99 -5.02 -25.30
CA GLY A 111 19.55 -3.67 -25.11
C GLY A 111 20.70 -3.62 -24.10
N SER A 112 20.90 -2.46 -23.46
CA SER A 112 21.89 -2.25 -22.41
C SER A 112 21.37 -1.29 -21.36
N LEU A 113 21.74 -1.52 -20.09
CA LEU A 113 21.44 -0.60 -19.01
C LEU A 113 22.44 0.58 -19.05
N PRO A 114 21.96 1.85 -19.06
CA PRO A 114 22.85 2.99 -19.06
C PRO A 114 23.78 2.97 -17.84
N PRO A 115 25.12 3.04 -18.02
CA PRO A 115 26.07 2.98 -16.90
C PRO A 115 25.93 4.13 -15.89
N CYS A 116 25.27 5.22 -16.27
CA CYS A 116 25.00 6.37 -15.41
C CYS A 116 23.84 6.15 -14.43
N LEU A 117 23.05 5.09 -14.58
CA LEU A 117 22.02 4.73 -13.61
C LEU A 117 22.67 4.08 -12.40
N ASP A 118 22.58 4.76 -11.26
CA ASP A 118 23.03 4.25 -9.97
C ASP A 118 21.97 4.55 -8.91
N GLY A 119 21.25 3.51 -8.48
CA GLY A 119 20.14 3.65 -7.56
C GLY A 119 19.18 2.47 -7.59
N ALA A 120 17.97 2.67 -7.08
CA ALA A 120 16.95 1.64 -7.09
C ALA A 120 15.57 2.18 -7.42
N TYR A 121 14.83 1.41 -8.21
CA TYR A 121 13.40 1.58 -8.36
C TYR A 121 12.69 0.65 -7.38
N ILE A 122 11.93 1.23 -6.45
CA ILE A 122 11.21 0.48 -5.42
C ILE A 122 9.73 0.77 -5.55
N ARG A 123 8.92 -0.28 -5.62
CA ARG A 123 7.46 -0.20 -5.71
C ARG A 123 6.81 -0.99 -4.59
N ASN A 124 5.81 -0.39 -3.97
CA ASN A 124 4.94 -1.05 -2.99
C ASN A 124 3.72 -1.65 -3.68
N ARG A 125 3.26 -2.81 -3.20
CA ARG A 125 2.05 -3.46 -3.67
C ARG A 125 1.38 -4.25 -2.55
N PRO A 126 0.04 -4.26 -2.47
CA PRO A 126 -0.68 -5.25 -1.67
C PRO A 126 -0.44 -6.68 -2.20
N ASN A 127 0.03 -7.55 -1.33
CA ASN A 127 0.27 -8.96 -1.60
C ASN A 127 -0.14 -9.74 -0.33
N PRO A 128 -1.19 -10.57 -0.35
CA PRO A 128 -1.59 -11.29 0.85
C PRO A 128 -0.54 -12.36 1.20
N GLN A 129 -0.10 -12.41 2.46
CA GLN A 129 0.85 -13.43 2.91
C GLN A 129 0.27 -14.85 2.79
N PHE A 130 -1.02 -15.00 3.04
CA PHE A 130 -1.75 -16.25 2.95
C PHE A 130 -2.95 -16.07 2.01
N THR A 131 -3.20 -17.06 1.15
CA THR A 131 -4.42 -17.07 0.33
C THR A 131 -5.65 -17.22 1.23
N PRO A 132 -6.56 -16.23 1.28
CA PRO A 132 -7.68 -16.21 2.22
C PRO A 132 -8.85 -17.06 1.68
N LYS A 133 -8.66 -18.38 1.55
CA LYS A 133 -9.66 -19.29 0.97
C LYS A 133 -11.00 -19.20 1.71
N GLY A 134 -12.09 -18.95 0.98
CA GLY A 134 -13.45 -18.85 1.52
C GLY A 134 -13.71 -17.59 2.36
N ARG A 135 -12.74 -16.68 2.48
CA ARG A 135 -12.87 -15.42 3.22
C ARG A 135 -12.98 -14.26 2.22
N PRO A 136 -13.88 -13.28 2.46
CA PRO A 136 -13.92 -12.06 1.66
C PRO A 136 -12.55 -11.37 1.61
N TYR A 137 -12.12 -10.99 0.41
CA TYR A 137 -10.84 -10.33 0.21
C TYR A 137 -10.91 -9.29 -0.92
N HIS A 138 -10.49 -8.06 -0.62
CA HIS A 138 -10.33 -7.00 -1.61
C HIS A 138 -8.85 -6.75 -1.87
N PHE A 139 -8.49 -6.33 -3.08
CA PHE A 139 -7.08 -6.17 -3.47
C PHE A 139 -6.31 -5.19 -2.57
N LEU A 140 -6.99 -4.17 -2.01
CA LEU A 140 -6.39 -3.19 -1.09
C LEU A 140 -6.08 -3.75 0.32
N ASP A 141 -6.60 -4.92 0.68
CA ASP A 141 -6.45 -5.49 2.03
C ASP A 141 -5.14 -6.29 2.21
N GLY A 142 -4.36 -6.47 1.13
CA GLY A 142 -3.13 -7.27 1.14
C GLY A 142 -2.00 -6.65 1.93
N ASP A 143 -1.09 -7.48 2.42
CA ASP A 143 0.09 -7.03 3.15
C ASP A 143 1.04 -6.28 2.22
N GLY A 144 1.70 -5.25 2.72
CA GLY A 144 2.67 -4.48 1.94
C GLY A 144 3.87 -5.34 1.57
N MET A 145 4.07 -5.54 0.28
CA MET A 145 5.27 -6.18 -0.25
C MET A 145 5.99 -5.21 -1.19
N LEU A 146 7.26 -5.00 -0.89
CA LEU A 146 8.13 -4.13 -1.65
C LEU A 146 8.86 -4.94 -2.71
N HIS A 147 8.90 -4.39 -3.91
CA HIS A 147 9.69 -4.89 -5.02
C HIS A 147 10.77 -3.85 -5.33
N ALA A 148 12.03 -4.25 -5.29
CA ALA A 148 13.14 -3.37 -5.64
C ALA A 148 13.91 -3.93 -6.84
N ILE A 149 14.27 -3.06 -7.77
CA ILE A 149 15.30 -3.30 -8.78
C ILE A 149 16.40 -2.29 -8.51
N LYS A 150 17.53 -2.75 -7.98
CA LYS A 150 18.75 -1.96 -7.85
C LYS A 150 19.51 -2.04 -9.16
N ILE A 151 19.92 -0.88 -9.70
CA ILE A 151 20.73 -0.76 -10.91
C ILE A 151 22.01 -0.03 -10.53
N SER A 152 23.16 -0.60 -10.87
CA SER A 152 24.46 0.05 -10.70
C SER A 152 25.44 -0.51 -11.70
N GLN A 153 26.24 0.35 -12.33
CA GLN A 153 27.31 -0.03 -13.27
C GLN A 153 26.84 -0.92 -14.43
N GLY A 154 25.59 -0.77 -14.89
CA GLY A 154 25.02 -1.58 -15.98
C GLY A 154 24.52 -2.96 -15.55
N GLU A 155 24.55 -3.29 -14.26
CA GLU A 155 23.99 -4.51 -13.68
C GLU A 155 22.68 -4.21 -12.94
N ALA A 156 21.82 -5.23 -12.83
CA ALA A 156 20.55 -5.15 -12.11
C ALA A 156 20.38 -6.30 -11.12
N THR A 157 19.88 -5.98 -9.92
CA THR A 157 19.51 -6.96 -8.89
C THR A 157 18.07 -6.73 -8.47
N PHE A 158 17.26 -7.77 -8.53
CA PHE A 158 15.86 -7.75 -8.12
C PHE A 158 15.66 -8.43 -6.77
N CYS A 159 14.82 -7.86 -5.91
CA CYS A 159 14.34 -8.52 -4.70
C CYS A 159 12.88 -8.18 -4.44
N CYS A 160 12.21 -9.01 -3.65
CA CYS A 160 10.94 -8.65 -3.06
C CYS A 160 10.78 -9.18 -1.64
N ARG A 161 10.33 -8.30 -0.74
CA ARG A 161 10.21 -8.54 0.71
C ARG A 161 8.91 -7.98 1.24
N TYR A 162 8.28 -8.68 2.18
CA TYR A 162 7.20 -8.10 2.96
C TYR A 162 7.73 -7.02 3.89
N VAL A 163 6.95 -5.96 4.09
CA VAL A 163 7.20 -5.05 5.20
C VAL A 163 6.88 -5.81 6.49
N SER A 164 7.83 -5.87 7.41
CA SER A 164 7.68 -6.62 8.67
C SER A 164 6.80 -5.86 9.66
N MET A 165 5.49 -5.96 9.44
CA MET A 165 4.45 -5.31 10.23
C MET A 165 3.99 -6.19 11.40
N HIS A 166 3.30 -5.60 12.37
CA HIS A 166 2.71 -6.35 13.48
C HIS A 166 1.65 -7.36 13.03
N LYS A 167 0.73 -6.94 12.13
CA LYS A 167 -0.24 -7.84 11.48
C LYS A 167 0.45 -9.02 10.81
N HIS A 168 1.40 -8.74 9.93
CA HIS A 168 2.15 -9.74 9.17
C HIS A 168 2.92 -10.71 10.08
N ALA A 169 3.58 -10.22 11.14
CA ALA A 169 4.27 -11.08 12.09
C ALA A 169 3.30 -11.98 12.88
N ALA A 170 2.18 -11.43 13.34
CA ALA A 170 1.19 -12.18 14.12
C ALA A 170 0.50 -13.27 13.27
N GLU A 171 0.14 -12.97 12.02
CA GLU A 171 -0.45 -13.95 11.11
C GLU A 171 0.56 -15.01 10.68
N ARG A 172 1.84 -14.63 10.49
CA ARG A 172 2.95 -15.56 10.26
C ARG A 172 3.11 -16.57 11.40
N ASP A 173 3.08 -16.09 12.64
CA ASP A 173 3.19 -16.92 13.85
C ASP A 173 1.94 -17.82 14.03
N ALA A 174 0.75 -17.30 13.70
CA ALA A 174 -0.50 -18.06 13.70
C ALA A 174 -0.64 -19.03 12.51
N GLY A 175 0.16 -18.86 11.45
CA GLY A 175 0.11 -19.65 10.22
C GLY A 175 -1.20 -19.53 9.43
N TYR A 176 -1.99 -18.47 9.66
CA TYR A 176 -3.30 -18.24 9.05
C TYR A 176 -3.70 -16.75 9.15
N PRO A 177 -4.38 -16.15 8.14
CA PRO A 177 -4.80 -14.76 8.16
C PRO A 177 -6.06 -14.56 9.04
N PHE A 178 -5.90 -14.00 10.22
CA PHE A 178 -7.02 -13.82 11.16
C PHE A 178 -7.50 -12.37 11.29
N VAL A 179 -6.69 -11.38 10.92
CA VAL A 179 -7.05 -9.97 11.07
C VAL A 179 -8.14 -9.63 10.04
N PRO A 180 -9.30 -9.09 10.46
CA PRO A 180 -10.37 -8.69 9.53
C PRO A 180 -9.89 -7.64 8.53
N SER A 181 -10.14 -7.91 7.26
CA SER A 181 -9.86 -7.03 6.13
C SER A 181 -10.83 -5.86 6.10
N VAL A 182 -10.33 -4.62 6.12
CA VAL A 182 -11.13 -3.40 6.29
C VAL A 182 -12.13 -3.21 5.16
N PHE A 183 -11.76 -3.51 3.91
CA PHE A 183 -12.62 -3.28 2.75
C PHE A 183 -13.60 -4.43 2.48
N SER A 184 -13.25 -5.65 2.87
CA SER A 184 -13.94 -6.87 2.42
C SER A 184 -14.58 -7.72 3.50
N SER A 185 -14.07 -7.75 4.75
CA SER A 185 -14.51 -8.74 5.76
C SER A 185 -15.92 -8.51 6.35
N PHE A 186 -16.58 -7.39 6.02
CA PHE A 186 -17.85 -7.00 6.64
C PHE A 186 -19.00 -7.06 5.64
N THR A 187 -19.46 -8.28 5.33
CA THR A 187 -20.46 -8.58 4.28
C THR A 187 -21.82 -9.02 4.82
N GLY A 188 -21.96 -9.20 6.14
CA GLY A 188 -23.21 -9.58 6.81
C GLY A 188 -23.14 -9.29 8.32
N ALA A 189 -24.27 -8.93 8.94
CA ALA A 189 -24.28 -8.43 10.31
C ALA A 189 -23.79 -9.47 11.33
N ALA A 190 -24.26 -10.73 11.19
CA ALA A 190 -23.84 -11.84 12.06
C ALA A 190 -22.34 -12.13 11.91
N ALA A 191 -21.85 -12.33 10.68
CA ALA A 191 -20.43 -12.58 10.42
C ALA A 191 -19.53 -11.42 10.88
N SER A 192 -19.94 -10.18 10.63
CA SER A 192 -19.20 -8.98 11.05
C SER A 192 -19.08 -8.87 12.56
N THR A 193 -20.19 -9.10 13.28
CA THR A 193 -20.21 -9.09 14.75
C THR A 193 -19.35 -10.21 15.32
N ALA A 194 -19.46 -11.43 14.76
CA ALA A 194 -18.65 -12.57 15.18
C ALA A 194 -17.15 -12.33 14.95
N ARG A 195 -16.75 -11.76 13.80
CA ARG A 195 -15.35 -11.37 13.53
C ARG A 195 -14.84 -10.31 14.48
N ALA A 196 -15.64 -9.29 14.76
CA ALA A 196 -15.26 -8.23 15.69
C ALA A 196 -15.06 -8.80 17.11
N ALA A 197 -15.99 -9.63 17.59
CA ALA A 197 -15.88 -10.30 18.88
C ALA A 197 -14.65 -11.23 18.95
N LEU A 198 -14.37 -11.99 17.87
CA LEU A 198 -13.21 -12.86 17.80
C LEU A 198 -11.88 -12.07 17.80
N LEU A 199 -11.83 -10.94 17.09
CA LEU A 199 -10.66 -10.05 17.13
C LEU A 199 -10.44 -9.51 18.54
N VAL A 200 -11.50 -9.04 19.22
CA VAL A 200 -11.40 -8.58 20.62
C VAL A 200 -10.91 -9.70 21.54
N ALA A 201 -11.44 -10.92 21.38
CA ALA A 201 -11.00 -12.08 22.16
C ALA A 201 -9.50 -12.39 21.95
N ARG A 202 -8.99 -12.28 20.71
CA ARG A 202 -7.55 -12.44 20.42
C ARG A 202 -6.70 -11.34 21.05
N VAL A 203 -7.19 -10.11 21.07
CA VAL A 203 -6.51 -8.97 21.72
C VAL A 203 -6.43 -9.20 23.23
N LEU A 204 -7.56 -9.53 23.87
CA LEU A 204 -7.61 -9.81 25.31
C LEU A 204 -6.77 -11.05 25.71
N ALA A 205 -6.65 -12.03 24.81
CA ALA A 205 -5.78 -13.20 24.99
C ALA A 205 -4.29 -12.92 24.70
N GLY A 206 -3.91 -11.68 24.34
CA GLY A 206 -2.53 -11.30 24.05
C GLY A 206 -1.95 -11.84 22.74
N GLN A 207 -2.79 -12.38 21.84
CA GLN A 207 -2.33 -12.88 20.53
C GLN A 207 -2.08 -11.75 19.53
N PHE A 208 -2.67 -10.58 19.76
CA PHE A 208 -2.58 -9.45 18.84
C PHE A 208 -2.75 -8.12 19.60
N ASP A 209 -1.81 -7.20 19.47
CA ASP A 209 -1.84 -5.88 20.10
C ASP A 209 -1.90 -4.73 19.06
N PRO A 210 -3.07 -4.43 18.48
CA PRO A 210 -3.19 -3.37 17.49
C PRO A 210 -3.08 -1.97 18.08
N ALA A 211 -3.35 -1.79 19.37
CA ALA A 211 -3.33 -0.48 20.02
C ALA A 211 -1.91 0.08 20.12
N ASN A 212 -0.95 -0.75 20.54
CA ASN A 212 0.43 -0.30 20.70
C ASN A 212 1.30 -0.56 19.45
N ARG A 213 0.99 -1.60 18.67
CA ARG A 213 1.84 -2.05 17.56
C ARG A 213 1.27 -1.79 16.16
N GLY A 214 0.05 -1.26 16.08
CA GLY A 214 -0.59 -0.88 14.82
C GLY A 214 -1.37 -2.01 14.16
N LEU A 215 -2.23 -1.63 13.20
CA LEU A 215 -3.09 -2.52 12.40
C LEU A 215 -2.90 -2.30 10.89
N GLY A 216 -1.90 -1.50 10.49
CA GLY A 216 -1.65 -1.12 9.12
C GLY A 216 -1.17 -2.25 8.24
N ALA A 217 -1.41 -2.07 6.94
CA ALA A 217 -0.92 -2.99 5.91
C ALA A 217 0.36 -2.48 5.23
N ALA A 218 0.82 -1.25 5.50
CA ALA A 218 2.00 -0.63 4.89
C ALA A 218 2.12 -0.84 3.36
N ASN A 219 0.98 -0.86 2.64
CA ASN A 219 0.86 -1.38 1.27
C ASN A 219 0.54 -0.31 0.23
N THR A 220 0.44 0.95 0.63
CA THR A 220 -0.21 2.00 -0.18
C THR A 220 0.81 2.75 -1.03
N SER A 221 1.94 3.15 -0.45
CA SER A 221 2.95 3.94 -1.16
C SER A 221 4.33 3.83 -0.48
N LEU A 222 5.30 4.55 -1.06
CA LEU A 222 6.63 4.78 -0.51
C LEU A 222 6.96 6.27 -0.55
N ALA A 223 7.66 6.76 0.47
CA ALA A 223 8.20 8.12 0.46
C ALA A 223 9.62 8.15 1.04
N LEU A 224 10.47 9.01 0.46
CA LEU A 224 11.76 9.35 1.03
C LEU A 224 11.58 10.61 1.89
N ILE A 225 11.64 10.48 3.21
CA ILE A 225 11.47 11.58 4.16
C ILE A 225 12.78 11.72 4.91
N SER A 226 13.41 12.89 4.82
CA SER A 226 14.65 13.20 5.55
C SER A 226 15.76 12.16 5.30
N GLY A 227 15.89 11.70 4.05
CA GLY A 227 16.88 10.72 3.62
C GLY A 227 16.57 9.26 3.98
N ARG A 228 15.42 8.96 4.58
CA ARG A 228 15.00 7.59 4.94
C ARG A 228 13.78 7.16 4.15
N LEU A 229 13.74 5.91 3.73
CA LEU A 229 12.63 5.34 2.98
C LEU A 229 11.55 4.81 3.94
N PHE A 230 10.29 5.11 3.64
CA PHE A 230 9.16 4.66 4.44
C PHE A 230 8.08 4.01 3.58
N ALA A 231 7.59 2.86 4.01
CA ALA A 231 6.36 2.24 3.52
C ALA A 231 5.16 2.80 4.28
N LEU A 232 4.14 3.25 3.55
CA LEU A 232 3.05 4.04 4.11
C LEU A 232 1.69 3.36 3.91
N CYS A 233 0.79 3.58 4.86
CA CYS A 233 -0.62 3.22 4.82
C CYS A 233 -1.39 4.11 5.79
N GLU A 234 -2.55 4.63 5.38
CA GLU A 234 -3.29 5.64 6.14
C GLU A 234 -3.83 5.18 7.49
N SER A 235 -3.90 3.87 7.72
CA SER A 235 -4.42 3.29 8.96
C SER A 235 -3.36 3.10 10.04
N ASP A 236 -2.11 3.50 9.80
CA ASP A 236 -1.01 3.26 10.74
C ASP A 236 0.12 4.29 10.62
N LEU A 237 1.13 4.13 11.46
CA LEU A 237 2.39 4.82 11.36
C LEU A 237 3.22 4.31 10.17
N PRO A 238 4.10 5.16 9.64
CA PRO A 238 5.09 4.75 8.64
C PRO A 238 6.02 3.65 9.14
N TYR A 239 6.38 2.74 8.23
CA TYR A 239 7.41 1.73 8.48
C TYR A 239 8.69 2.12 7.77
N ALA A 240 9.76 2.36 8.55
CA ALA A 240 11.08 2.62 8.01
C ALA A 240 11.64 1.37 7.33
N VAL A 241 12.18 1.55 6.13
CA VAL A 241 12.74 0.49 5.30
C VAL A 241 14.12 0.93 4.82
N GLN A 242 15.03 -0.03 4.72
CA GLN A 242 16.37 0.18 4.20
C GLN A 242 16.61 -0.72 2.99
N LEU A 243 17.25 -0.16 1.96
CA LEU A 243 17.84 -0.94 0.88
C LEU A 243 19.30 -1.23 1.24
N THR A 244 19.71 -2.49 1.23
CA THR A 244 21.09 -2.89 1.56
C THR A 244 22.02 -2.69 0.37
N ALA A 245 23.34 -2.80 0.61
CA ALA A 245 24.34 -2.72 -0.45
C ALA A 245 24.21 -3.88 -1.45
N GLU A 246 23.73 -5.03 -1.02
CA GLU A 246 23.48 -6.23 -1.82
C GLU A 246 22.17 -6.13 -2.61
N GLY A 247 21.35 -5.10 -2.36
CA GLY A 247 20.05 -4.91 -2.99
C GLY A 247 18.91 -5.65 -2.30
N ASP A 248 19.04 -6.01 -1.01
CA ASP A 248 17.93 -6.52 -0.20
C ASP A 248 17.12 -5.38 0.43
N LEU A 249 15.90 -5.69 0.90
CA LEU A 249 15.03 -4.76 1.60
C LEU A 249 14.80 -5.21 3.04
N GLU A 250 15.19 -4.37 3.98
CA GLU A 250 15.04 -4.63 5.41
C GLU A 250 14.03 -3.67 6.02
N THR A 251 13.09 -4.20 6.82
CA THR A 251 12.18 -3.36 7.61
C THR A 251 12.84 -3.03 8.94
N LEU A 252 13.11 -1.75 9.17
CA LEU A 252 13.72 -1.26 10.41
C LEU A 252 12.71 -1.12 11.55
N GLY A 253 11.45 -0.81 11.22
CA GLY A 253 10.36 -0.79 12.18
C GLY A 253 9.38 0.37 11.99
N ARG A 254 8.37 0.39 12.86
CA ARG A 254 7.32 1.42 12.92
C ARG A 254 7.91 2.73 13.47
N HIS A 255 7.62 3.86 12.83
CA HIS A 255 8.31 5.14 13.09
C HIS A 255 7.34 6.30 13.28
N ASP A 256 7.57 7.13 14.31
CA ASP A 256 6.70 8.23 14.73
C ASP A 256 7.32 9.64 14.54
N PHE A 257 8.57 9.71 14.07
CA PHE A 257 9.35 10.94 13.88
C PHE A 257 9.62 11.75 15.17
N GLY A 258 9.69 11.06 16.31
CA GLY A 258 10.14 11.66 17.59
C GLY A 258 9.27 12.83 18.05
N ALA A 259 7.97 12.73 17.82
CA ALA A 259 7.04 13.84 17.99
C ALA A 259 6.66 14.07 19.46
N ALA A 260 6.72 15.33 19.90
CA ALA A 260 6.10 15.77 21.17
C ALA A 260 4.57 15.68 21.15
N ASP A 261 3.98 15.65 19.96
CA ASP A 261 2.56 15.45 19.67
C ASP A 261 2.46 14.22 18.76
N PRO A 262 2.33 13.00 19.31
CA PRO A 262 2.38 11.77 18.55
C PRO A 262 1.30 11.72 17.46
N ILE A 263 1.65 11.24 16.28
CA ILE A 263 0.66 10.88 15.27
C ILE A 263 0.10 9.49 15.59
N SER A 264 -1.19 9.28 15.40
CA SER A 264 -1.79 7.95 15.37
C SER A 264 -1.66 7.31 13.99
N THR A 265 -1.68 8.13 12.94
CA THR A 265 -1.67 7.75 11.53
C THR A 265 -1.01 8.84 10.70
N MET A 266 -0.52 8.51 9.50
CA MET A 266 -0.06 9.50 8.52
C MET A 266 -0.62 9.18 7.14
N THR A 267 -0.89 10.21 6.33
CA THR A 267 -1.22 10.04 4.91
C THR A 267 -0.20 9.15 4.19
N ALA A 268 -0.68 8.35 3.26
CA ALA A 268 0.18 7.61 2.35
C ALA A 268 0.79 8.51 1.27
N HIS A 269 0.37 9.77 1.11
CA HIS A 269 0.84 10.62 0.02
C HIS A 269 1.49 11.92 0.50
N PRO A 270 2.52 11.86 1.37
CA PRO A 270 3.21 13.06 1.81
C PRO A 270 3.83 13.78 0.60
N LYS A 271 3.88 15.11 0.66
CA LYS A 271 4.50 15.94 -0.38
C LYS A 271 5.83 16.47 0.14
N ILE A 272 6.91 16.17 -0.57
CA ILE A 272 8.26 16.58 -0.21
C ILE A 272 8.62 17.83 -1.02
N ASP A 273 8.96 18.91 -0.33
CA ASP A 273 9.53 20.08 -0.97
C ASP A 273 11.02 19.84 -1.24
N ARG A 274 11.39 19.91 -2.52
CA ARG A 274 12.77 19.65 -2.97
C ARG A 274 13.75 20.74 -2.57
N ILE A 275 13.27 21.96 -2.30
CA ILE A 275 14.13 23.09 -1.93
C ILE A 275 14.47 23.02 -0.45
N THR A 276 13.47 22.85 0.41
CA THR A 276 13.64 22.85 1.87
C THR A 276 13.97 21.46 2.44
N GLY A 277 13.61 20.40 1.73
CA GLY A 277 13.68 19.02 2.22
C GLY A 277 12.59 18.68 3.24
N GLU A 278 11.62 19.57 3.47
CA GLU A 278 10.50 19.33 4.36
C GLU A 278 9.47 18.39 3.71
N ALA A 279 8.89 17.49 4.52
CA ALA A 279 7.78 16.65 4.10
C ALA A 279 6.49 17.15 4.75
N PHE A 280 5.52 17.51 3.92
CA PHE A 280 4.18 17.91 4.33
C PHE A 280 3.27 16.69 4.35
N ALA A 281 2.49 16.55 5.41
CA ALA A 281 1.63 15.40 5.64
C ALA A 281 0.37 15.79 6.44
N PHE A 282 -0.57 14.86 6.54
CA PHE A 282 -1.72 15.01 7.42
C PHE A 282 -2.06 13.69 8.12
N ALA A 283 -2.84 13.79 9.18
CA ALA A 283 -3.40 12.68 9.93
C ALA A 283 -4.92 12.84 10.02
N TYR A 284 -5.64 11.72 10.01
CA TYR A 284 -7.06 11.70 10.33
C TYR A 284 -7.27 11.55 11.83
N ASN A 285 -8.37 12.13 12.32
CA ASN A 285 -8.87 11.87 13.66
C ASN A 285 -10.31 11.37 13.58
N ILE A 286 -10.69 10.49 14.51
CA ILE A 286 -12.06 9.94 14.60
C ILE A 286 -13.04 10.98 15.13
N ALA A 287 -12.55 11.97 15.88
CA ALA A 287 -13.31 13.09 16.43
C ALA A 287 -12.78 14.43 15.88
N PRO A 288 -13.58 15.52 15.91
CA PRO A 288 -13.11 16.85 15.56
C PRO A 288 -11.86 17.26 16.36
N PRO A 289 -10.86 17.92 15.74
CA PRO A 289 -10.74 18.19 14.30
C PRO A 289 -10.48 16.90 13.51
N PHE A 290 -11.30 16.58 12.50
CA PHE A 290 -11.19 15.30 11.78
C PHE A 290 -9.92 15.15 10.93
N LEU A 291 -9.20 16.25 10.70
CA LEU A 291 -7.98 16.31 9.92
C LEU A 291 -6.99 17.25 10.61
N SER A 292 -5.74 16.80 10.73
CA SER A 292 -4.63 17.59 11.23
C SER A 292 -3.51 17.60 10.21
N PHE A 293 -3.07 18.79 9.80
CA PHE A 293 -1.91 18.97 8.94
C PHE A 293 -0.64 19.11 9.77
N PHE A 294 0.49 18.62 9.29
CA PHE A 294 1.79 18.84 9.92
C PHE A 294 2.90 18.73 8.88
N ARG A 295 4.10 19.12 9.29
CA ARG A 295 5.31 18.94 8.50
C ARG A 295 6.37 18.19 9.30
N ILE A 296 7.25 17.50 8.58
CA ILE A 296 8.46 16.87 9.09
C ILE A 296 9.60 17.67 8.48
N ASP A 297 10.50 18.17 9.33
CA ASP A 297 11.65 18.94 8.85
C ASP A 297 12.68 18.06 8.14
N SER A 298 13.68 18.71 7.51
CA SER A 298 14.76 18.01 6.82
C SER A 298 15.59 17.09 7.72
N GLY A 299 15.56 17.30 9.05
CA GLY A 299 16.20 16.45 10.05
C GLY A 299 15.36 15.24 10.49
N GLY A 300 14.12 15.12 10.02
CA GLY A 300 13.23 14.01 10.34
C GLY A 300 12.44 14.20 11.63
N LYS A 301 12.34 15.44 12.13
CA LYS A 301 11.54 15.75 13.32
C LYS A 301 10.18 16.32 12.92
N LYS A 302 9.12 15.72 13.48
CA LYS A 302 7.75 16.19 13.26
C LYS A 302 7.51 17.52 14.00
N GLN A 303 6.87 18.45 13.30
CA GLN A 303 6.37 19.71 13.85
C GLN A 303 4.95 19.55 14.42
N LYS A 304 4.47 20.57 15.16
CA LYS A 304 3.14 20.54 15.80
C LYS A 304 2.02 20.37 14.77
N ASN A 305 0.95 19.68 15.18
CA ASN A 305 -0.26 19.58 14.39
C ASN A 305 -0.95 20.94 14.23
N VAL A 306 -1.42 21.18 13.01
CA VAL A 306 -2.29 22.28 12.62
C VAL A 306 -3.68 21.71 12.39
N PRO A 307 -4.63 21.93 13.32
CA PRO A 307 -5.97 21.37 13.21
C PRO A 307 -6.77 22.07 12.10
N ILE A 308 -7.50 21.27 11.33
CA ILE A 308 -8.36 21.74 10.25
C ILE A 308 -9.82 21.63 10.70
N PHE A 309 -10.39 22.75 11.13
CA PHE A 309 -11.77 22.79 11.66
C PHE A 309 -12.86 22.92 10.61
N SER A 310 -12.50 23.33 9.38
CA SER A 310 -13.46 23.48 8.28
C SER A 310 -14.01 22.14 7.76
N MET A 311 -13.38 21.02 8.12
CA MET A 311 -13.95 19.69 7.88
C MET A 311 -14.96 19.36 8.97
N GLU A 312 -16.25 19.47 8.64
CA GLU A 312 -17.37 19.21 9.55
C GLU A 312 -17.61 17.71 9.83
N SER A 313 -17.01 16.83 9.02
CA SER A 313 -17.14 15.38 9.12
C SER A 313 -15.89 14.69 8.59
N PHE A 314 -15.66 13.44 8.97
CA PHE A 314 -14.63 12.61 8.37
C PHE A 314 -14.86 12.48 6.85
N SER A 315 -13.85 12.83 6.06
CA SER A 315 -13.77 12.56 4.62
C SER A 315 -12.46 11.86 4.37
N CYS A 316 -12.51 10.73 3.67
CA CYS A 316 -11.34 9.93 3.29
C CYS A 316 -10.62 10.60 2.10
N ALA A 317 -10.05 11.78 2.35
CA ALA A 317 -9.21 12.51 1.42
C ALA A 317 -7.88 11.77 1.20
N HIS A 318 -7.88 10.76 0.32
CA HIS A 318 -6.70 9.89 0.11
C HIS A 318 -5.41 10.68 -0.20
N ASP A 319 -5.54 11.73 -0.99
CA ASP A 319 -4.41 12.57 -1.39
C ASP A 319 -4.74 14.06 -1.17
N PHE A 320 -3.69 14.88 -1.22
CA PHE A 320 -3.75 16.33 -1.09
C PHE A 320 -2.67 16.97 -1.97
N ALA A 321 -2.73 18.28 -2.19
CA ALA A 321 -1.72 19.00 -2.94
C ALA A 321 -1.04 20.07 -2.09
N VAL A 322 0.21 20.39 -2.42
CA VAL A 322 0.97 21.47 -1.78
C VAL A 322 1.55 22.39 -2.85
N THR A 323 1.47 23.68 -2.60
CA THR A 323 2.10 24.76 -3.37
C THR A 323 3.09 25.50 -2.47
N ALA A 324 3.79 26.51 -2.98
CA ALA A 324 4.67 27.34 -2.17
C ALA A 324 4.00 27.94 -0.91
N ASN A 325 2.68 28.20 -0.97
CA ASN A 325 1.97 28.90 0.10
C ASN A 325 0.72 28.18 0.63
N TYR A 326 0.26 27.11 -0.03
CA TYR A 326 -1.01 26.48 0.31
C TYR A 326 -0.91 24.96 0.35
N ALA A 327 -1.57 24.34 1.32
CA ALA A 327 -1.98 22.94 1.24
C ALA A 327 -3.47 22.88 0.85
N VAL A 328 -3.81 21.99 -0.08
CA VAL A 328 -5.14 21.86 -0.68
C VAL A 328 -5.68 20.46 -0.40
N PHE A 329 -6.82 20.37 0.27
CA PHE A 329 -7.48 19.11 0.60
C PHE A 329 -8.82 18.96 -0.11
N PHE A 330 -9.19 17.72 -0.41
CA PHE A 330 -10.43 17.39 -1.10
C PHE A 330 -11.47 16.83 -0.11
N ASP A 331 -12.55 17.58 0.17
CA ASP A 331 -13.72 17.08 0.92
C ASP A 331 -14.59 16.23 -0.02
N ILE A 332 -14.42 14.91 0.05
CA ILE A 332 -15.06 13.94 -0.84
C ILE A 332 -16.21 13.20 -0.15
N GLN A 333 -17.04 12.50 -0.94
CA GLN A 333 -18.21 11.78 -0.40
C GLN A 333 -17.88 10.40 0.19
N ILE A 334 -16.60 10.02 0.27
CA ILE A 334 -16.18 8.77 0.93
C ILE A 334 -15.93 9.07 2.39
N THR A 335 -16.67 8.40 3.28
CA THR A 335 -16.56 8.56 4.74
C THR A 335 -16.20 7.23 5.39
N ALA A 336 -15.71 7.30 6.62
CA ALA A 336 -15.63 6.17 7.52
C ALA A 336 -16.75 6.25 8.57
N ASN A 337 -17.37 5.11 8.89
CA ASN A 337 -18.33 4.96 9.97
C ASN A 337 -18.21 3.53 10.55
N PRO A 338 -17.53 3.35 11.70
CA PRO A 338 -17.36 2.04 12.33
C PRO A 338 -18.68 1.32 12.63
N TRP A 339 -19.77 2.05 12.89
CA TRP A 339 -21.08 1.47 13.18
C TRP A 339 -21.69 0.69 12.00
N TRP A 340 -21.17 0.87 10.79
CA TRP A 340 -21.58 0.09 9.61
C TRP A 340 -21.17 -1.38 9.71
N ILE A 341 -20.13 -1.71 10.47
CA ILE A 341 -19.70 -3.08 10.75
C ILE A 341 -20.85 -3.88 11.38
N LEU A 342 -21.54 -3.30 12.38
CA LEU A 342 -22.69 -3.94 13.04
C LEU A 342 -23.88 -4.15 12.10
N ARG A 343 -23.94 -3.41 10.99
CA ARG A 343 -24.94 -3.56 9.92
C ARG A 343 -24.47 -4.48 8.79
N GLY A 344 -23.33 -5.16 8.94
CA GLY A 344 -22.78 -6.05 7.92
C GLY A 344 -22.28 -5.32 6.69
N ARG A 345 -21.73 -4.11 6.86
CA ARG A 345 -21.19 -3.30 5.78
C ARG A 345 -19.76 -2.88 6.09
N PRO A 346 -18.90 -2.69 5.08
CA PRO A 346 -17.57 -2.14 5.29
C PRO A 346 -17.64 -0.79 6.03
N PRO A 347 -16.68 -0.49 6.92
CA PRO A 347 -16.63 0.76 7.68
C PRO A 347 -16.36 1.97 6.78
N MET A 348 -15.99 1.79 5.51
CA MET A 348 -15.82 2.88 4.54
C MET A 348 -16.82 2.77 3.39
N GLY A 349 -17.27 3.92 2.89
CA GLY A 349 -18.21 3.97 1.79
C GLY A 349 -18.75 5.35 1.50
N ARG A 350 -19.61 5.42 0.48
CA ARG A 350 -20.18 6.68 0.00
C ARG A 350 -21.31 7.16 0.92
N THR A 351 -21.20 8.40 1.41
CA THR A 351 -22.30 9.08 2.11
C THR A 351 -23.32 9.65 1.13
N ARG A 352 -24.57 9.85 1.60
CA ARG A 352 -25.61 10.58 0.88
C ARG A 352 -25.48 12.11 1.01
N ARG A 353 -24.49 12.61 1.76
CA ARG A 353 -24.24 14.06 1.92
C ARG A 353 -24.11 14.68 0.53
N ARG A 354 -24.90 15.73 0.27
CA ARG A 354 -24.78 16.53 -0.96
C ARG A 354 -23.36 17.06 -1.02
N TRP A 355 -22.69 16.79 -2.12
CA TRP A 355 -21.33 17.24 -2.37
C TRP A 355 -21.31 18.79 -2.37
N ARG A 356 -20.42 19.41 -1.59
CA ARG A 356 -20.44 20.86 -1.28
C ARG A 356 -19.26 21.64 -1.88
N GLY A 357 -18.59 21.10 -2.90
CA GLY A 357 -17.42 21.72 -3.53
C GLY A 357 -16.11 21.03 -3.20
N TRP A 358 -15.12 21.21 -4.08
CA TRP A 358 -13.75 20.76 -3.90
C TRP A 358 -13.00 21.88 -3.17
N GLU A 359 -11.92 21.54 -2.47
CA GLU A 359 -10.88 22.49 -2.06
C GLU A 359 -11.14 23.23 -0.74
N LEU A 360 -10.51 22.65 0.28
CA LEU A 360 -10.11 23.36 1.47
C LEU A 360 -8.68 23.88 1.28
N PHE A 361 -8.50 25.20 1.39
CA PHE A 361 -7.18 25.83 1.35
C PHE A 361 -6.66 26.12 2.75
N LEU A 362 -5.45 25.65 3.03
CA LEU A 362 -4.67 26.01 4.20
C LEU A 362 -3.54 26.95 3.78
N ASP A 363 -3.60 28.23 4.15
CA ASP A 363 -2.51 29.20 3.93
C ASP A 363 -1.37 28.93 4.93
N MET A 364 -0.25 28.43 4.42
CA MET A 364 0.92 28.05 5.21
C MET A 364 1.72 29.27 5.71
N ARG A 365 1.47 30.48 5.19
CA ARG A 365 2.15 31.71 5.65
C ARG A 365 1.61 32.23 6.98
N ARG A 366 0.35 31.94 7.30
CA ARG A 366 -0.29 32.39 8.54
C ARG A 366 0.06 31.44 9.69
N THR A 367 1.20 31.67 10.34
CA THR A 367 1.67 30.86 11.50
C THR A 367 0.96 31.15 12.82
N ARG A 368 -0.22 31.81 12.83
CA ARG A 368 -0.91 32.28 14.05
C ARG A 368 -2.34 31.74 14.23
N GLY A 369 -2.48 30.42 14.29
CA GLY A 369 -3.39 29.78 15.25
C GLY A 369 -4.88 29.67 14.95
N ILE A 370 -5.43 30.26 13.89
CA ILE A 370 -6.82 30.01 13.46
C ILE A 370 -6.86 29.85 11.94
N TYR A 371 -6.82 28.61 11.48
CA TYR A 371 -6.88 28.28 10.06
C TYR A 371 -8.34 28.10 9.65
N GLY A 372 -8.97 29.21 9.26
CA GLY A 372 -10.24 29.18 8.56
C GLY A 372 -9.98 28.77 7.12
N GLY A 373 -10.40 27.56 6.74
CA GLY A 373 -10.42 27.15 5.35
C GLY A 373 -11.30 28.09 4.53
N LEU A 374 -10.72 28.72 3.51
CA LEU A 374 -11.50 29.39 2.48
C LEU A 374 -12.20 28.31 1.66
N ARG A 375 -13.53 28.27 1.74
CA ARG A 375 -14.36 27.39 0.92
C ARG A 375 -14.74 28.16 -0.33
N CYS A 376 -14.12 27.83 -1.46
CA CYS A 376 -14.54 28.37 -2.75
C CYS A 376 -15.88 27.72 -3.13
N ARG A 377 -16.93 28.52 -3.30
CA ARG A 377 -18.18 28.04 -3.92
C ARG A 377 -17.97 28.11 -5.43
N GLY A 378 -18.01 26.95 -6.09
CA GLY A 378 -18.14 26.84 -7.54
C GLY A 378 -19.55 27.11 -8.01
#